data_AF-A0ABC8AY59-F1
#
_entry.id   AF-A0ABC8AY59-F1
#
_cell.length_a   1.000
_cell.length_b   1.000
_cell.length_c   1.000
_cell.angle_alpha   90.00
_cell.angle_beta   90.00
_cell.angle_gamma   90.00
#
_symmetry.space_group_name_H-M   'P 1'
#
loop_
_entity.id
_entity.type
_entity.pdbx_description
1 polymer ?
#
loop_
_entity_poly.entity_id
_entity_poly.type
_entity_poly.pdbx_seq_one_letter_code
_entity_poly.pdbx_strand_id
1 'polypeptide(L)'
;MTGALHRTGSTALASTSPPLPGYLVAATERSISVRVGDGTWTFHRTDVLDITRWDAAAAGSCEGRPVLVRVRSGATADFTQRRRVELTDRPLTLAPDHSPARGDDELGRLTEIWARGLDLTTAPGVGGATMTCCQTRSHHGSDDGIACDSLD
;
A
#
# COMPACT_ATOMS: atom_id res chain seq x y z
N MET A 1 41.00 -0.07 55.26
CA MET A 1 40.37 1.07 54.55
C MET A 1 39.47 0.51 53.45
N THR A 2 38.21 0.24 53.80
CA THR A 2 37.19 -0.34 52.91
C THR A 2 36.35 0.81 52.36
N GLY A 3 36.60 1.20 51.11
CA GLY A 3 35.80 2.19 50.39
C GLY A 3 34.52 1.54 49.87
N ALA A 4 33.39 1.84 50.49
CA ALA A 4 32.07 1.51 49.99
C ALA A 4 31.73 2.42 48.81
N LEU A 5 31.75 1.87 47.59
CA LEU A 5 31.18 2.54 46.42
C LEU A 5 29.67 2.39 46.46
N HIS A 6 29.00 3.45 46.91
CA HIS A 6 27.56 3.63 46.72
C HIS A 6 27.27 3.69 45.22
N ARG A 7 26.78 2.58 44.67
CA ARG A 7 26.17 2.55 43.34
C ARG A 7 24.80 3.22 43.44
N THR A 8 24.77 4.52 43.19
CA THR A 8 23.54 5.29 43.01
C THR A 8 22.71 4.69 41.88
N GLY A 9 21.42 4.49 42.16
CA GLY A 9 20.49 3.71 41.37
C GLY A 9 20.41 4.12 39.89
N SER A 10 20.42 3.10 39.02
CA SER A 10 19.94 3.23 37.65
C SER A 10 18.43 2.98 37.68
N THR A 11 17.69 4.07 37.71
CA THR A 11 16.23 4.13 37.57
C THR A 11 15.78 3.33 36.34
N ALA A 12 14.86 2.39 36.56
CA ALA A 12 14.04 1.66 35.60
C ALA A 12 14.73 1.18 34.31
N LEU A 13 15.06 -0.12 34.26
CA LEU A 13 15.03 -0.90 33.02
C LEU A 13 13.61 -0.86 32.46
N ALA A 14 13.21 0.25 31.84
CA ALA A 14 12.19 0.22 30.81
C ALA A 14 12.70 -0.81 29.80
N SER A 15 11.92 -1.87 29.58
CA SER A 15 12.21 -2.97 28.70
C SER A 15 12.33 -2.48 27.26
N THR A 16 13.41 -1.79 26.89
CA THR A 16 13.59 -1.30 25.53
C THR A 16 13.92 -2.49 24.64
N SER A 17 13.16 -2.68 23.57
CA SER A 17 13.51 -3.59 22.49
C SER A 17 14.96 -3.35 22.02
N PRO A 18 15.71 -4.39 21.61
CA PRO A 18 17.00 -4.18 20.94
C PRO A 18 16.85 -3.19 19.78
N PRO A 19 17.84 -2.31 19.56
CA PRO A 19 17.79 -1.35 18.46
C PRO A 19 17.75 -2.07 17.11
N LEU A 20 16.96 -1.54 16.18
CA LEU A 20 16.85 -2.02 14.81
C LEU A 20 18.00 -1.42 13.96
N PRO A 21 18.95 -2.23 13.48
CA PRO A 21 19.96 -1.77 12.52
C PRO A 21 19.35 -1.68 11.11
N GLY A 22 19.62 -0.58 10.41
CA GLY A 22 19.17 -0.41 9.02
C GLY A 22 19.62 0.91 8.41
N TYR A 23 19.01 1.27 7.29
CA TYR A 23 19.29 2.51 6.57
C TYR A 23 18.09 3.46 6.66
N LEU A 24 18.31 4.65 7.21
CA LEU A 24 17.29 5.70 7.24
C LEU A 24 17.04 6.19 5.81
N VAL A 25 15.82 5.98 5.32
CA VAL A 25 15.40 6.34 3.95
C VAL A 25 14.43 7.51 3.92
N ALA A 26 13.66 7.72 4.99
CA ALA A 26 12.84 8.91 5.15
C ALA A 26 12.67 9.26 6.63
N ALA A 27 12.62 10.55 6.93
CA ALA A 27 12.26 11.07 8.24
C ALA A 27 11.37 12.29 8.05
N THR A 28 10.13 12.20 8.53
CA THR A 28 9.16 13.29 8.53
C THR A 28 8.80 13.65 9.97
N GLU A 29 7.95 14.66 10.15
CA GLU A 29 7.42 15.01 11.48
C GLU A 29 6.58 13.87 12.09
N ARG A 30 5.94 13.04 11.24
CA ARG A 30 5.02 11.99 11.68
C ARG A 30 5.60 10.59 11.62
N SER A 31 6.61 10.35 10.79
CA SER A 31 7.11 9.01 10.51
C SER A 31 8.63 8.93 10.35
N ILE A 32 9.17 7.76 10.68
CA ILE A 32 10.55 7.37 10.44
C ILE A 32 10.53 6.06 9.64
N SER A 33 11.16 6.05 8.47
CA SER A 33 11.25 4.87 7.61
C SER A 33 12.69 4.36 7.53
N VAL A 34 12.87 3.08 7.86
CA VAL A 34 14.16 2.39 7.93
C VAL A 34 14.13 1.18 7.01
N ARG A 35 15.04 1.14 6.05
CA ARG A 35 15.26 -0.01 5.16
C ARG A 35 16.09 -1.06 5.89
N VAL A 36 15.55 -2.28 5.96
CA VAL A 36 16.18 -3.44 6.61
C VAL A 36 16.03 -4.63 5.67
N GLY A 37 17.16 -5.17 5.21
CA GLY A 37 17.15 -6.23 4.20
C GLY A 37 16.45 -5.77 2.92
N ASP A 38 15.45 -6.55 2.49
CA ASP A 38 14.65 -6.34 1.29
C ASP A 38 13.30 -5.64 1.56
N GLY A 39 13.13 -5.03 2.73
CA GLY A 39 11.91 -4.31 3.11
C GLY A 39 12.17 -2.99 3.82
N THR A 40 11.09 -2.23 4.05
CA THR A 40 11.12 -0.95 4.77
C THR A 40 10.14 -1.00 5.92
N TRP A 41 10.65 -0.73 7.12
CA TRP A 41 9.86 -0.51 8.32
C TRP A 41 9.53 0.98 8.44
N THR A 42 8.26 1.31 8.69
CA THR A 42 7.80 2.67 8.94
C THR A 42 7.18 2.75 10.33
N PHE A 43 7.74 3.60 11.17
CA PHE A 43 7.31 3.84 12.55
C PHE A 43 6.68 5.22 12.67
N HIS A 44 5.71 5.38 13.57
CA HIS A 44 5.28 6.71 13.98
C HIS A 44 6.40 7.41 14.76
N ARG A 45 6.58 8.72 14.56
CA ARG A 45 7.71 9.47 15.10
C ARG A 45 7.78 9.43 16.63
N THR A 46 6.61 9.39 17.30
CA THR A 46 6.49 9.37 18.78
C THR A 46 6.88 8.04 19.41
N ASP A 47 6.97 6.97 18.61
CA ASP A 47 7.37 5.64 19.08
C ASP A 47 8.86 5.38 18.89
N VAL A 48 9.55 6.23 18.14
CA VAL A 48 11.00 6.21 18.00
C VAL A 48 11.63 6.98 19.15
N LEU A 49 12.31 6.24 20.03
CA LEU A 49 12.97 6.76 21.22
C LEU A 49 14.32 7.39 20.89
N ASP A 50 15.07 6.79 19.96
CA ASP A 50 16.42 7.22 19.63
C ASP A 50 16.83 6.75 18.22
N ILE A 51 17.67 7.54 17.56
CA ILE A 51 18.28 7.24 16.26
C ILE A 51 19.76 7.58 16.34
N THR A 52 20.61 6.55 16.36
CA THR A 52 22.06 6.71 16.42
C THR A 52 22.72 6.24 15.13
N ARG A 53 23.91 6.78 14.83
CA ARG A 53 24.68 6.34 13.66
C ARG A 53 25.18 4.91 13.88
N TRP A 54 24.99 4.07 12.87
CA TRP A 54 25.55 2.72 12.81
C TRP A 54 26.71 2.71 11.82
N ASP A 55 27.81 2.05 12.16
CA ASP A 55 28.88 1.82 11.19
C ASP A 55 28.56 0.56 10.38
N ALA A 56 28.15 0.77 9.13
CA ALA A 56 27.69 -0.28 8.23
C ALA A 56 28.82 -0.89 7.38
N ALA A 57 30.09 -0.77 7.77
CA ALA A 57 31.25 -1.22 6.99
C ALA A 57 31.18 -2.65 6.42
N ALA A 58 30.28 -3.51 6.89
CA ALA A 58 30.05 -4.88 6.39
C ALA A 58 28.72 -5.09 5.64
N ALA A 59 27.80 -4.12 5.62
CA ALA A 59 26.51 -4.24 4.95
C ALA A 59 26.59 -3.49 3.61
N GLY A 60 26.48 -4.21 2.49
CA GLY A 60 26.62 -3.64 1.15
C GLY A 60 25.82 -2.34 0.92
N SER A 61 26.28 -1.55 -0.06
CA SER A 61 25.73 -0.23 -0.42
C SER A 61 24.21 -0.26 -0.60
N CYS A 62 23.47 0.05 0.47
CA CYS A 62 22.06 0.38 0.42
C CYS A 62 21.90 1.90 0.47
N GLU A 63 20.99 2.43 -0.34
CA GLU A 63 20.60 3.83 -0.31
C GLU A 63 20.08 4.21 1.10
N GLY A 64 20.62 5.31 1.65
CA GLY A 64 20.24 5.86 2.96
C GLY A 64 21.41 5.99 3.94
N ARG A 65 21.16 6.62 5.09
CA ARG A 65 22.16 6.77 6.15
C ARG A 65 22.07 5.57 7.11
N PRO A 66 23.17 4.86 7.42
CA PRO A 66 23.14 3.74 8.35
C PRO A 66 22.84 4.22 9.78
N VAL A 67 21.84 3.59 10.42
CA VAL A 67 21.33 3.95 11.74
C VAL A 67 20.97 2.73 12.59
N LEU A 68 21.05 2.90 13.90
CA LEU A 68 20.37 2.09 14.90
C LEU A 68 19.15 2.86 15.40
N VAL A 69 17.96 2.26 15.29
CA VAL A 69 16.71 2.87 15.74
C VAL A 69 16.17 2.15 16.97
N ARG A 70 16.04 2.86 18.10
CA ARG A 70 15.37 2.33 19.29
C ARG A 70 13.90 2.69 19.24
N VAL A 71 13.05 1.69 19.38
CA VAL A 71 11.59 1.83 19.32
C VAL A 71 10.99 1.47 20.67
N ARG A 72 9.93 2.17 21.07
CA ARG A 72 9.13 1.88 22.25
C ARG A 72 8.56 0.47 22.17
N SER A 73 8.63 -0.28 23.26
CA SER A 73 8.01 -1.61 23.34
C SER A 73 6.49 -1.52 23.20
N GLY A 74 5.93 -2.39 22.35
CA GLY A 74 4.50 -2.38 22.01
C GLY A 74 4.11 -1.40 20.90
N ALA A 75 5.07 -0.67 20.31
CA ALA A 75 4.80 0.16 19.15
C ALA A 75 4.38 -0.67 17.93
N THR A 76 3.43 -0.15 17.16
CA THR A 76 3.05 -0.68 15.86
C THR A 76 3.90 -0.05 14.76
N ALA A 77 4.21 -0.84 13.72
CA ALA A 77 4.97 -0.37 12.58
C ALA A 77 4.44 -1.03 11.31
N ASP A 78 4.49 -0.29 10.21
CA ASP A 78 4.16 -0.83 8.90
C ASP A 78 5.43 -1.42 8.28
N PHE A 79 5.34 -2.66 7.80
CA PHE A 79 6.39 -3.27 7.00
C PHE A 79 5.94 -3.34 5.54
N THR A 80 6.66 -2.64 4.66
CA THR A 80 6.39 -2.66 3.22
C THR A 80 7.55 -3.33 2.49
N GLN A 81 7.18 -4.24 1.60
CA GLN A 81 8.12 -4.98 0.80
C GLN A 81 7.57 -5.19 -0.61
N ARG A 82 8.32 -4.73 -1.61
CA ARG A 82 7.97 -4.95 -3.00
C ARG A 82 8.29 -6.40 -3.38
N ARG A 83 7.26 -7.14 -3.78
CA ARG A 83 7.41 -8.48 -4.38
C ARG A 83 7.01 -8.40 -5.85
N ARG A 84 7.79 -9.05 -6.71
CA ARG A 84 7.38 -9.30 -8.10
C ARG A 84 6.74 -10.69 -8.12
N VAL A 85 5.48 -10.74 -8.52
CA VAL A 85 4.79 -12.01 -8.77
C VAL A 85 4.94 -12.31 -10.25
N GLU A 86 5.58 -13.42 -10.57
CA GLU A 86 5.57 -13.95 -11.94
C GLU A 86 4.26 -14.72 -12.11
N LEU A 87 3.44 -14.30 -13.08
CA LEU A 87 2.27 -15.06 -13.51
C LEU A 87 2.79 -16.20 -14.40
N THR A 88 3.01 -17.38 -13.81
CA THR A 88 3.49 -18.55 -14.55
C THR A 88 2.40 -19.14 -15.46
N ASP A 89 1.12 -18.97 -15.08
CA ASP A 89 -0.05 -19.43 -15.83
C ASP A 89 -1.16 -18.36 -15.85
N ARG A 90 -2.03 -18.42 -16.87
CA ARG A 90 -3.20 -17.51 -17.00
C ARG A 90 -4.14 -17.72 -15.80
N PRO A 91 -4.41 -16.70 -14.98
CA PRO A 91 -5.32 -16.84 -13.85
C PRO A 91 -6.71 -17.25 -14.36
N LEU A 92 -7.31 -18.28 -13.74
CA LEU A 92 -8.67 -18.80 -14.02
C LEU A 92 -9.77 -17.72 -14.00
N THR A 93 -9.47 -16.54 -13.44
CA THR A 93 -10.38 -15.39 -13.34
C THR A 93 -10.40 -14.50 -14.59
N LEU A 94 -9.45 -14.65 -15.51
CA LEU A 94 -9.58 -14.02 -16.83
C LEU A 94 -10.47 -14.91 -17.68
N ALA A 95 -11.72 -14.47 -17.87
CA ALA A 95 -12.65 -15.16 -18.74
C ALA A 95 -11.99 -15.47 -20.09
N PRO A 96 -12.24 -16.67 -20.67
CA PRO A 96 -11.87 -16.92 -22.06
C PRO A 96 -12.50 -15.84 -22.95
N ASP A 97 -11.95 -15.64 -24.16
CA ASP A 97 -12.55 -14.75 -25.17
C ASP A 97 -14.06 -14.89 -25.14
N HIS A 98 -14.78 -13.77 -25.04
CA HIS A 98 -16.21 -13.72 -24.76
C HIS A 98 -16.94 -14.80 -25.58
N SER A 99 -17.40 -15.86 -24.90
CA SER A 99 -18.23 -16.85 -25.56
C SER A 99 -19.58 -16.19 -25.82
N PRO A 100 -20.11 -16.20 -27.06
CA PRO A 100 -21.38 -15.58 -27.36
C PRO A 100 -22.46 -16.16 -26.43
N ALA A 101 -23.04 -15.30 -25.60
CA ALA A 101 -24.14 -15.67 -24.74
C ALA A 101 -25.45 -15.65 -25.54
N ARG A 102 -26.38 -16.52 -25.16
CA ARG A 102 -27.70 -16.57 -25.81
C ARG A 102 -28.40 -15.22 -25.60
N GLY A 103 -28.62 -14.49 -26.69
CA GLY A 103 -29.31 -13.20 -26.68
C GLY A 103 -28.40 -12.00 -26.95
N ASP A 104 -27.09 -12.20 -27.15
CA ASP A 104 -26.16 -11.12 -27.50
C ASP A 104 -26.58 -10.37 -28.77
N ASP A 105 -27.07 -11.11 -29.78
CA ASP A 105 -27.59 -10.51 -31.03
C ASP A 105 -28.82 -9.62 -30.78
N GLU A 106 -29.71 -10.04 -29.90
CA GLU A 106 -30.94 -9.30 -29.57
C GLU A 106 -30.62 -8.08 -28.71
N LEU A 107 -29.72 -8.23 -27.73
CA LEU A 107 -29.22 -7.13 -26.92
C LEU A 107 -28.48 -6.10 -27.79
N GLY A 108 -27.69 -6.57 -28.77
CA GLY A 108 -27.02 -5.71 -29.75
C GLY A 108 -28.02 -4.89 -30.55
N ARG A 109 -29.06 -5.53 -31.13
CA ARG A 109 -30.11 -4.84 -31.87
C ARG A 109 -30.87 -3.81 -31.03
N LEU A 110 -31.23 -4.17 -29.81
CA LEU A 110 -31.91 -3.26 -28.89
C LEU A 110 -31.01 -2.06 -28.58
N THR A 111 -29.74 -2.29 -28.29
CA THR A 111 -28.75 -1.23 -28.01
C THR A 111 -28.62 -0.27 -29.20
N GLU A 112 -28.57 -0.78 -30.43
CA GLU A 112 -28.54 0.06 -31.65
C GLU A 112 -29.83 0.89 -31.84
N ILE A 113 -30.99 0.35 -31.49
CA ILE A 113 -32.25 1.08 -31.56
C ILE A 113 -32.24 2.25 -30.56
N TRP A 114 -31.83 1.99 -29.33
CA TRP A 114 -31.72 3.00 -28.29
C TRP A 114 -30.68 4.07 -28.63
N ALA A 115 -29.48 3.66 -29.08
CA ALA A 115 -28.42 4.58 -29.44
C ALA A 115 -28.83 5.53 -30.58
N ARG A 116 -29.54 5.02 -31.61
CA ARG A 116 -30.11 5.87 -32.66
C ARG A 116 -31.18 6.83 -32.14
N GLY A 117 -32.03 6.39 -31.21
CA GLY A 117 -33.04 7.24 -30.59
C GLY A 117 -32.44 8.38 -29.75
N LEU A 118 -31.22 8.19 -29.25
CA LEU A 118 -30.51 9.13 -28.39
C LEU A 118 -29.36 9.87 -29.09
N ASP A 119 -29.17 9.67 -30.39
CA ASP A 119 -28.06 10.21 -31.20
C ASP A 119 -26.66 9.89 -30.62
N LEU A 120 -26.48 8.65 -30.13
CA LEU A 120 -25.23 8.16 -29.54
C LEU A 120 -24.38 7.42 -30.57
N THR A 121 -23.07 7.69 -30.59
CA THR A 121 -22.11 6.98 -31.44
C THR A 121 -21.92 5.54 -30.94
N THR A 122 -22.29 4.54 -31.75
CA THR A 122 -22.16 3.11 -31.40
C THR A 122 -20.81 2.49 -31.79
N ALA A 123 -19.90 3.27 -32.37
CA ALA A 123 -18.55 2.80 -32.59
C ALA A 123 -17.92 2.51 -31.23
N PRO A 124 -17.49 1.26 -30.93
CA PRO A 124 -16.69 1.02 -29.75
C PRO A 124 -15.39 1.79 -29.95
N GLY A 125 -15.32 2.97 -29.36
CA GLY A 125 -14.07 3.69 -29.21
C GLY A 125 -13.08 2.76 -28.54
N VAL A 126 -11.82 2.87 -28.93
CA VAL A 126 -10.69 2.05 -28.47
C VAL A 126 -10.49 2.10 -26.93
N GLY A 127 -11.28 2.85 -26.18
CA GLY A 127 -11.38 2.78 -24.73
C GLY A 127 -12.68 2.12 -24.28
N GLY A 128 -12.57 0.95 -23.65
CA GLY A 128 -13.68 0.28 -22.97
C GLY A 128 -14.20 1.14 -21.81
N ALA A 129 -15.14 2.04 -22.08
CA ALA A 129 -15.93 2.66 -21.04
C ALA A 129 -16.89 1.60 -20.48
N THR A 130 -16.44 0.88 -19.47
CA THR A 130 -17.28 -0.06 -18.73
C THR A 130 -18.15 0.76 -17.80
N MET A 131 -19.38 1.07 -18.22
CA MET A 131 -20.34 1.79 -17.38
C MET A 131 -20.80 0.85 -16.25
N THR A 132 -20.37 1.12 -15.02
CA THR A 132 -20.88 0.40 -13.84
C THR A 132 -21.84 1.33 -13.10
N CYS A 133 -23.14 1.18 -13.32
CA CYS A 133 -24.14 1.86 -12.52
C CYS A 133 -24.34 1.11 -11.20
N CYS A 134 -23.65 1.54 -10.14
CA CYS A 134 -23.91 1.05 -8.79
C CYS A 134 -25.25 1.62 -8.29
N GLN A 135 -26.35 0.91 -8.53
CA GLN A 135 -27.63 1.27 -7.92
C GLN A 135 -27.58 0.99 -6.41
N THR A 136 -27.21 1.99 -5.63
CA THR A 136 -27.39 1.95 -4.18
C THR A 136 -28.75 2.60 -3.89
N ARG A 137 -29.79 1.79 -3.68
CA ARG A 137 -31.09 2.30 -3.23
C ARG A 137 -30.93 2.88 -1.82
N SER A 138 -30.70 4.19 -1.73
CA SER A 138 -30.86 4.91 -0.47
C SER A 138 -32.34 5.27 -0.32
N HIS A 139 -32.91 5.04 0.87
CA HIS A 139 -34.34 5.13 1.10
C HIS A 139 -34.94 6.55 0.98
N HIS A 140 -34.19 7.59 0.60
CA HIS A 140 -34.69 8.97 0.53
C HIS A 140 -34.04 9.89 -0.53
N GLY A 141 -33.36 9.35 -1.55
CA GLY A 141 -32.83 10.18 -2.64
C GLY A 141 -31.86 9.42 -3.52
N SER A 142 -32.03 9.53 -4.84
CA SER A 142 -31.09 9.02 -5.83
C SER A 142 -29.83 9.86 -5.77
N ASP A 143 -28.70 9.25 -5.41
CA ASP A 143 -27.38 9.87 -5.54
C ASP A 143 -26.63 9.07 -6.61
N ASP A 144 -27.04 9.30 -7.87
CA ASP A 144 -26.47 8.63 -9.04
C ASP A 144 -25.11 9.28 -9.35
N GLY A 145 -24.09 8.86 -8.61
CA GLY A 145 -22.70 9.21 -8.91
C GLY A 145 -22.21 8.47 -10.15
N ILE A 146 -22.02 9.18 -11.25
CA ILE A 146 -21.34 8.67 -12.44
C ILE A 146 -19.83 8.79 -12.20
N ALA A 147 -19.13 7.66 -12.08
CA ALA A 147 -17.69 7.59 -12.14
C ALA A 147 -17.27 7.10 -13.54
N CYS A 148 -16.68 7.99 -14.33
CA CYS A 148 -16.06 7.65 -15.61
C CYS A 148 -14.55 7.58 -15.40
N ASP A 149 -14.01 6.38 -15.20
CA ASP A 149 -12.56 6.16 -15.28
C ASP A 149 -12.22 5.83 -16.74
N SER A 150 -11.71 6.82 -17.48
CA SER A 150 -11.08 6.60 -18.77
C SER A 150 -9.65 6.13 -18.57
N LEU A 151 -9.26 5.01 -19.15
CA LEU A 151 -7.86 4.62 -19.31
C LEU A 151 -7.38 5.17 -20.67
N ASP A 152 -6.43 6.10 -20.63
CA ASP A 152 -5.69 6.61 -21.80
C ASP A 152 -4.90 5.49 -22.51
#